data_AF-A0A6V7L2Q9-F1
#
_entry.id   AF-A0A6V7L2Q9-F1
#
_cell.length_a   1.000
_cell.length_b   1.000
_cell.length_c   1.000
_cell.angle_alpha   90.00
_cell.angle_beta   90.00
_cell.angle_gamma   90.00
#
_symmetry.space_group_name_H-M   'P 1'
#
loop_
_entity.id
_entity.type
_entity.pdbx_description
1 polymer ?
#
loop_
_entity_poly.entity_id
_entity_poly.type
_entity_poly.pdbx_seq_one_letter_code
_entity_poly.pdbx_strand_id
1 'polypeptide(L)' 'VTGSTDGIGKAYAKELAARGMNLVLISRSLERLNQTKEEIQKINNKIEVRIIVADFSKGQEVFESIEKELSDMPIGIL' A
#
# COMPACT_ATOMS: atom_id res chain seq x y z
N VAL A 1 2.73 2.15 -2.38
CA VAL A 1 3.82 2.21 -1.38
C VAL A 1 4.24 0.80 -0.98
N THR A 2 5.46 0.38 -1.32
CA THR A 2 6.04 -0.89 -0.89
C THR A 2 6.69 -0.74 0.49
N GLY A 3 6.73 -1.81 1.29
CA GLY A 3 7.25 -1.76 2.66
C GLY A 3 6.44 -0.84 3.58
N SER A 4 5.14 -0.69 3.32
CA SER A 4 4.29 0.33 3.95
C SER A 4 3.91 0.06 5.40
N THR A 5 4.34 -1.06 5.99
CA THR A 5 3.93 -1.50 7.34
C THR A 5 4.85 -1.02 8.45
N ASP A 6 5.98 -0.38 8.12
CA ASP A 6 6.94 0.16 9.09
C ASP A 6 7.77 1.32 8.53
N GLY A 7 8.52 1.97 9.42
CA GLY A 7 9.59 2.90 9.10
C GLY A 7 9.22 3.96 8.06
N ILE A 8 10.11 4.15 7.08
CA ILE A 8 9.96 5.19 6.05
C ILE A 8 8.73 4.93 5.18
N GLY A 9 8.45 3.69 4.78
CA GLY A 9 7.30 3.35 3.95
C GLY A 9 5.98 3.70 4.64
N LYS A 10 5.87 3.40 5.94
CA LYS A 10 4.69 3.77 6.73
C LYS A 10 4.54 5.28 6.88
N ALA A 11 5.63 5.99 7.15
CA ALA A 11 5.63 7.46 7.24
C ALA A 11 5.18 8.09 5.90
N TYR A 12 5.73 7.62 4.78
CA TYR A 12 5.33 8.05 3.44
C TYR A 12 3.84 7.81 3.17
N ALA A 13 3.33 6.63 3.50
CA ALA A 13 1.91 6.32 3.31
C ALA A 13 1.00 7.27 4.11
N LYS A 14 1.38 7.61 5.35
CA LYS A 14 0.64 8.57 6.18
C LYS A 14 0.67 9.99 5.60
N GLU A 15 1.83 10.45 5.13
CA GLU A 15 1.96 11.78 4.52
C GLU A 15 1.14 11.91 3.21
N LEU A 16 1.18 10.88 2.36
CA LEU A 16 0.37 10.84 1.15
C LEU A 16 -1.14 10.82 1.46
N ALA A 17 -1.53 10.10 2.51
CA ALA A 17 -2.92 10.07 2.97
C ALA A 17 -3.42 11.44 3.47
N ALA A 18 -2.58 12.16 4.23
CA ALA A 18 -2.88 13.50 4.70
C ALA A 18 -3.07 14.49 3.53
N ARG A 19 -2.41 14.24 2.39
CA ARG A 19 -2.57 14.99 1.14
C ARG A 19 -3.77 14.56 0.29
N GLY A 20 -4.56 13.59 0.75
CA GLY A 20 -5.78 13.16 0.07
C GLY A 20 -5.55 12.19 -1.09
N MET A 21 -4.40 11.52 -1.16
CA MET A 21 -4.16 10.50 -2.18
C MET A 21 -4.74 9.14 -1.78
N ASN A 22 -5.35 8.46 -2.75
CA ASN A 22 -5.67 7.05 -2.64
C ASN A 22 -4.37 6.22 -2.62
N LEU A 23 -4.37 5.12 -1.86
CA LEU A 23 -3.16 4.37 -1.59
C LEU A 23 -3.33 2.87 -1.86
N VAL A 24 -2.29 2.30 -2.47
CA VAL A 24 -2.05 0.86 -2.47
C VAL A 24 -0.89 0.57 -1.53
N LEU A 25 -1.15 -0.21 -0.50
CA LEU A 25 -0.18 -0.63 0.51
C LEU A 25 0.32 -2.04 0.19
N ILE A 26 1.64 -2.21 0.07
CA ILE A 26 2.24 -3.48 -0.33
C ILE A 26 3.27 -3.91 0.73
N SER A 27 3.06 -5.09 1.33
CA SER A 27 3.99 -5.70 2.28
C SER A 27 3.70 -7.20 2.44
N ARG A 28 4.47 -7.89 3.28
CA ARG A 28 4.38 -9.34 3.49
C ARG A 28 3.30 -9.76 4.48
N SER A 29 2.98 -8.92 5.45
CA SER A 29 2.06 -9.25 6.56
C SER A 29 0.72 -8.55 6.36
N LEU A 30 -0.33 -9.35 6.11
CA LEU A 30 -1.71 -8.86 6.00
C LEU A 30 -2.16 -8.15 7.28
N GLU A 31 -1.85 -8.70 8.44
CA GLU A 31 -2.20 -8.12 9.74
C GLU A 31 -1.63 -6.69 9.89
N ARG A 32 -0.34 -6.53 9.62
CA ARG A 32 0.32 -5.22 9.71
C ARG A 32 -0.18 -4.24 8.65
N LEU A 33 -0.58 -4.73 7.47
CA LEU A 33 -1.20 -3.91 6.43
C LEU A 33 -2.57 -3.41 6.88
N ASN A 34 -3.39 -4.25 7.50
CA ASN A 34 -4.68 -3.83 8.07
C ASN A 34 -4.50 -2.78 9.17
N GLN A 35 -3.57 -2.97 10.11
CA GLN A 35 -3.24 -1.97 11.12
C GLN A 35 -2.83 -0.63 10.49
N THR A 36 -1.96 -0.67 9.47
CA THR A 36 -1.53 0.54 8.76
C THR A 36 -2.69 1.22 8.03
N LYS A 37 -3.58 0.44 7.40
CA LYS A 37 -4.78 0.93 6.74
C LYS A 37 -5.72 1.63 7.74
N GLU A 38 -5.95 1.05 8.91
CA GLU A 38 -6.75 1.68 9.96
C GLU A 38 -6.14 3.00 10.43
N GLU A 39 -4.83 3.06 10.63
CA GLU A 39 -4.13 4.30 10.97
C GLU A 39 -4.28 5.36 9.87
N ILE A 40 -4.18 4.97 8.60
CA ILE A 40 -4.37 5.86 7.45
C ILE A 40 -5.82 6.36 7.37
N GLN A 41 -6.81 5.49 7.59
CA GLN A 41 -8.21 5.88 7.58
C GLN A 41 -8.57 6.83 8.74
N LYS A 42 -7.85 6.77 9.86
CA LYS A 42 -7.94 7.77 10.94
C LYS A 42 -7.38 9.13 10.54
N ILE A 43 -6.36 9.16 9.68
CA ILE A 43 -5.79 10.41 9.13
C ILE A 43 -6.75 11.03 8.12
N ASN A 44 -7.27 10.21 7.20
CA ASN A 44 -8.20 10.65 6.18
C ASN A 44 -9.16 9.51 5.82
N ASN A 45 -10.42 9.64 6.23
CA ASN A 45 -11.45 8.62 6.00
C ASN A 45 -12.11 8.72 4.61
N LYS A 46 -11.73 9.71 3.79
CA LYS A 46 -12.28 9.92 2.44
C LYS A 46 -11.48 9.25 1.34
N ILE A 47 -10.25 8.84 1.62
CA ILE A 47 -9.39 8.17 0.64
C ILE A 47 -9.64 6.67 0.60
N GLU A 48 -9.43 6.08 -0.56
CA GLU A 48 -9.43 4.64 -0.74
C GLU A 48 -8.07 4.06 -0.40
N VAL A 49 -8.07 2.95 0.34
CA VAL A 49 -6.86 2.22 0.72
C VAL A 49 -7.02 0.74 0.36
N ARG A 50 -6.21 0.29 -0.60
CA ARG A 50 -6.09 -1.11 -1.02
C ARG A 50 -4.82 -1.73 -0.44
N ILE A 51 -4.87 -3.04 -0.25
CA ILE A 51 -3.78 -3.82 0.31
C ILE A 51 -3.43 -4.90 -0.69
N ILE A 52 -2.14 -5.05 -0.98
CA ILE A 52 -1.59 -6.17 -1.75
C ILE A 52 -0.58 -6.88 -0.86
N VAL A 53 -0.78 -8.18 -0.65
CA VAL A 53 0.19 -8.99 0.10
C VAL A 53 1.20 -9.56 -0.89
N ALA A 54 2.44 -9.08 -0.79
CA ALA A 54 3.50 -9.48 -1.69
C ALA A 54 4.81 -9.71 -0.93
N ASP A 55 5.50 -10.77 -1.31
CA ASP A 55 6.84 -11.08 -0.81
C ASP A 55 7.87 -10.92 -1.93
N PHE A 56 8.56 -9.78 -1.93
CA PHE A 56 9.59 -9.45 -2.90
C PHE A 56 10.82 -10.38 -2.83
N SER A 57 10.96 -11.21 -1.79
CA SER A 57 12.01 -12.23 -1.75
C SER A 57 11.77 -13.39 -2.72
N LYS A 58 10.55 -13.54 -3.25
CA LYS A 58 10.19 -14.55 -4.25
C LYS A 58 10.61 -14.21 -5.69
N GLY A 59 11.31 -13.08 -5.89
CA GLY A 59 11.82 -12.70 -7.20
C GLY A 59 10.72 -12.31 -8.18
N GLN A 60 10.86 -12.72 -9.45
CA GLN A 60 10.07 -12.17 -10.56
C GLN A 60 8.59 -12.58 -10.53
N GLU A 61 8.27 -13.75 -9.98
CA GLU A 61 6.90 -14.29 -9.92
C GLU A 61 5.92 -13.38 -9.16
N VAL A 62 6.40 -12.63 -8.16
CA VAL A 62 5.55 -11.73 -7.39
C VAL A 62 5.04 -10.56 -8.22
N PHE A 63 5.80 -10.14 -9.24
CA PHE A 63 5.43 -8.97 -10.05
C PHE A 63 4.24 -9.25 -10.94
N GLU A 64 4.06 -10.48 -11.44
CA GLU A 64 2.87 -10.86 -12.22
C GLU A 64 1.58 -10.70 -11.40
N SER A 65 1.60 -11.10 -10.12
CA SER A 65 0.46 -10.91 -9.23
C SER A 65 0.17 -9.44 -8.94
N ILE A 66 1.22 -8.64 -8.70
CA ILE A 66 1.08 -7.21 -8.43
C ILE A 66 0.56 -6.48 -9.67
N GLU A 67 1.11 -6.77 -10.85
CA GLU A 67 0.68 -6.16 -12.12
C GLU A 67 -0.80 -6.44 -12.38
N LYS A 68 -1.23 -7.69 -12.19
CA LYS A 68 -2.65 -8.06 -12.33
C LYS A 68 -3.55 -7.27 -11.37
N GLU A 69 -3.15 -7.12 -10.11
CA GLU A 69 -3.91 -6.36 -9.12
C GLU A 69 -3.90 -4.84 -9.35
N LEU A 70 -2.92 -4.30 -10.09
CA LEU A 70 -2.83 -2.86 -10.40
C LEU A 70 -3.43 -2.51 -11.77
N SER A 71 -3.70 -3.50 -12.63
CA SER A 71 -4.05 -3.31 -14.03
C SER A 71 -5.31 -2.45 -14.29
N ASP A 72 -6.24 -2.40 -13.33
CA ASP A 72 -7.47 -1.61 -13.39
C ASP A 72 -7.37 -0.25 -12.70
N MET A 73 -6.17 0.16 -12.28
CA MET A 73 -5.95 1.38 -11.48
C MET A 73 -5.10 2.41 -12.23
N PRO A 74 -5.56 3.67 -12.34
CA PRO A 74 -4.71 4.76 -12.83
C PRO A 74 -3.67 5.12 -11.76
N ILE A 75 -2.44 4.64 -11.93
CA ILE A 75 -1.33 4.89 -11.00
C ILE A 75 -0.65 6.22 -11.33
N GLY A 76 -0.72 7.18 -10.42
CA GLY A 76 -0.08 8.49 -10.58
C GLY A 76 1.37 8.55 -10.08
N ILE A 77 1.75 7.70 -9.12
CA ILE A 77 3.09 7.65 -8.50
C ILE A 77 3.40 6.18 -8.16
N LEU A 78 4.57 5.68 -8.57
CA LEU A 78 5.09 4.35 -8.25
C LEU A 78 6.49 4.43 -7.62
#